data_AF-A0A8D8AIN8-F1
#
_entry.id   AF-A0A8D8AIN8-F1
#
_cell.length_a   1.000
_cell.length_b   1.000
_cell.length_c   1.000
_cell.angle_alpha   90.00
_cell.angle_beta   90.00
_cell.angle_gamma   90.00
#
_symmetry.space_group_name_H-M   'P 1'
#
loop_
_entity.id
_entity.type
_entity.pdbx_description
1 polymer ?
#
loop_
_entity_poly.entity_id
_entity_poly.type
_entity_poly.pdbx_seq_one_letter_code
_entity_poly.pdbx_strand_id
1 'polypeptide(L)'
;EDPSRGIIISTMIFVTGLVTYIQATWGCRLPIVQGGTISFLVPTLAILNLPQWKCPSKDVIAALDPDAKTELWQVRMRELSGAIAVSALFQVFIGYTGLVGKLLKIITPLTIVPT
;
A
#
# COMPACT_ATOMS: atom_id res chain seq x y z
N GLU A 1 -19.14 -10.55 12.30
CA GLU A 1 -18.18 -9.66 11.60
C GLU A 1 -16.77 -10.09 11.98
N ASP A 2 -15.83 -10.14 11.05
CA ASP A 2 -14.48 -10.64 11.35
C ASP A 2 -13.68 -9.60 12.15
N PRO A 3 -13.22 -9.91 13.38
CA PRO A 3 -12.51 -8.97 14.25
C PRO A 3 -11.23 -8.41 13.59
N SER A 4 -10.58 -9.19 12.73
CA SER A 4 -9.39 -8.80 11.97
C SER A 4 -9.60 -7.55 11.12
N ARG A 5 -10.80 -7.34 10.57
CA ARG A 5 -11.10 -6.17 9.73
C ARG A 5 -11.08 -4.88 10.54
N GLY A 6 -11.64 -4.92 11.75
CA GLY A 6 -11.63 -3.79 12.68
C GLY A 6 -10.21 -3.41 13.09
N ILE A 7 -9.36 -4.40 13.37
CA ILE A 7 -7.95 -4.20 13.73
C ILE A 7 -7.17 -3.55 12.57
N ILE A 8 -7.39 -4.00 11.33
CA ILE A 8 -6.69 -3.43 10.17
C ILE A 8 -7.12 -1.98 9.95
N ILE A 9 -8.41 -1.68 10.03
CA ILE A 9 -8.94 -0.31 9.85
C ILE A 9 -8.43 0.62 10.96
N SER A 10 -8.49 0.19 12.22
CA SER A 10 -8.01 1.01 13.35
C SER A 10 -6.52 1.28 13.25
N THR A 11 -5.73 0.28 12.86
CA THR A 11 -4.28 0.43 12.62
C THR A 11 -4.01 1.42 11.49
N MET A 12 -4.75 1.33 10.38
CA MET A 12 -4.60 2.26 9.26
C MET A 12 -4.86 3.70 9.70
N ILE A 13 -5.98 3.96 10.38
CA ILE A 13 -6.32 5.31 10.87
C ILE A 13 -5.25 5.81 11.85
N PHE A 14 -4.85 4.98 12.81
CA PHE A 14 -3.82 5.34 13.79
C PHE A 14 -2.48 5.70 13.14
N VAL A 15 -1.99 4.85 12.22
CA VAL A 15 -0.73 5.07 11.51
C VAL A 15 -0.82 6.32 10.62
N THR A 16 -1.92 6.54 9.92
CA THR A 16 -2.10 7.75 9.09
C THR A 16 -2.07 9.04 9.93
N GLY A 17 -2.69 9.03 11.11
CA GLY A 17 -2.62 10.15 12.06
C GLY A 17 -1.19 10.40 12.56
N LEU A 18 -0.47 9.32 12.92
CA LEU A 18 0.92 9.40 13.35
C LEU A 18 1.83 9.98 12.26
N VAL A 19 1.72 9.48 11.03
CA VAL A 19 2.55 9.98 9.90
C VAL A 19 2.20 11.42 9.57
N THR A 20 0.91 11.80 9.60
CA THR A 20 0.48 13.19 9.42
C THR A 20 1.07 14.10 10.50
N TYR A 21 1.04 13.68 11.76
CA TYR A 21 1.62 14.42 12.87
C TYR A 21 3.13 14.63 12.67
N ILE A 22 3.87 13.57 12.34
CA ILE A 22 5.33 13.64 12.07
C ILE A 22 5.62 14.56 10.87
N GLN A 23 4.83 14.45 9.79
CA GLN A 23 4.98 15.28 8.58
C GLN A 23 4.74 16.77 8.87
N ALA A 24 3.79 17.10 9.75
CA ALA A 24 3.44 18.46 10.12
C ALA A 24 4.42 19.08 11.13
N THR A 25 5.10 18.29 11.98
CA THR A 25 6.04 18.80 12.99
C THR A 25 7.49 18.80 12.51
N TRP A 26 8.02 17.67 12.04
CA TRP A 26 9.41 17.49 11.63
C TRP A 26 9.62 17.38 10.12
N GLY A 27 8.57 17.01 9.37
CA GLY A 27 8.62 16.92 7.91
C GLY A 27 8.58 18.28 7.22
N CYS A 28 7.81 18.38 6.14
CA CYS A 28 7.70 19.62 5.36
C CYS A 28 6.89 20.73 6.06
N ARG A 29 6.37 20.49 7.27
CA ARG A 29 5.56 21.43 8.06
C ARG A 29 4.32 21.97 7.33
N LEU A 30 3.85 21.20 6.36
CA LEU A 30 2.64 21.47 5.61
C LEU A 30 1.50 20.64 6.21
N PRO A 31 0.29 21.21 6.38
CA PRO A 31 -0.87 20.49 6.91
C PRO A 31 -1.47 19.56 5.84
N ILE A 32 -0.73 18.50 5.49
CA ILE A 32 -1.12 17.50 4.48
C ILE A 32 -1.51 16.21 5.21
N VAL A 33 -2.80 15.89 5.16
CA VAL A 33 -3.32 14.63 5.71
C VAL A 33 -2.78 13.47 4.88
N GLN A 34 -2.01 12.60 5.54
CA GLN A 34 -1.45 11.39 4.94
C GLN A 34 -2.49 10.28 4.96
N GLY A 35 -2.54 9.47 3.91
CA GLY A 35 -3.54 8.42 3.76
C GLY A 35 -3.13 7.38 2.72
N GLY A 36 -3.89 6.29 2.64
CA GLY A 36 -3.74 5.32 1.57
C GLY A 36 -4.15 5.93 0.22
N THR A 37 -3.37 5.69 -0.84
CA THR A 37 -3.69 6.17 -2.19
C THR A 37 -4.39 5.11 -3.02
N ILE A 38 -5.42 5.52 -3.77
CA ILE A 38 -6.11 4.68 -4.76
C ILE A 38 -5.16 4.25 -5.88
N SER A 39 -4.07 4.98 -6.12
CA SER A 39 -3.04 4.61 -7.11
C SER A 39 -2.42 3.24 -6.84
N PHE A 40 -2.43 2.75 -5.59
CA PHE A 40 -1.95 1.40 -5.27
C PHE A 40 -2.96 0.29 -5.55
N LEU A 41 -4.21 0.59 -5.89
CA LEU A 41 -5.23 -0.41 -6.15
C LEU A 41 -4.89 -1.26 -7.38
N VAL A 42 -4.52 -0.61 -8.49
CA VAL A 42 -4.12 -1.30 -9.74
C VAL A 42 -2.93 -2.25 -9.52
N PRO A 43 -1.78 -1.82 -8.96
CA PRO A 43 -0.67 -2.74 -8.72
C PRO A 43 -1.01 -3.81 -7.68
N THR A 44 -1.84 -3.50 -6.67
CA THR A 44 -2.32 -4.50 -5.70
C THR A 44 -3.13 -5.60 -6.39
N LEU A 45 -4.09 -5.23 -7.24
CA LEU A 45 -4.87 -6.20 -8.01
C LEU A 45 -3.98 -6.99 -8.98
N ALA A 46 -3.00 -6.34 -9.60
CA ALA A 46 -2.04 -7.01 -10.46
C ALA A 46 -1.26 -8.08 -9.69
N ILE A 47 -0.73 -7.74 -8.50
CA ILE A 47 -0.03 -8.69 -7.62
C ILE A 47 -0.95 -9.85 -7.23
N LEU A 48 -2.17 -9.56 -6.77
CA LEU A 48 -3.11 -10.59 -6.31
C LEU A 48 -3.59 -11.52 -7.44
N ASN A 49 -3.53 -11.09 -8.70
CA ASN A 49 -3.88 -11.89 -9.86
C ASN A 49 -2.74 -12.81 -10.36
N LEU A 50 -1.55 -12.78 -9.77
CA LEU A 50 -0.49 -13.72 -10.14
C LEU A 50 -0.90 -15.17 -9.83
N PRO A 51 -0.43 -16.15 -10.65
CA PRO A 51 -0.79 -17.56 -10.49
C PRO A 51 -0.44 -18.12 -9.10
N GLN A 52 0.62 -17.60 -8.46
CA GLN A 52 1.04 -17.98 -7.11
C GLN A 52 0.04 -17.60 -6.00
N TRP A 53 -0.82 -16.60 -6.24
CA TRP A 53 -1.76 -16.08 -5.24
C TRP A 53 -3.19 -16.55 -5.46
N LYS A 54 -3.42 -17.40 -6.47
CA LYS A 54 -4.72 -17.94 -6.84
C LYS A 54 -5.40 -18.58 -5.62
N CYS A 55 -6.62 -18.11 -5.32
CA CYS A 55 -7.37 -18.65 -4.20
C CYS A 55 -7.73 -20.13 -4.44
N PRO A 56 -7.58 -21.00 -3.43
CA PRO A 56 -8.09 -22.37 -3.49
C PRO A 56 -9.61 -22.38 -3.60
N SER A 57 -10.20 -23.51 -4.01
CA SER A 57 -11.65 -23.65 -4.12
C SER A 57 -12.34 -23.42 -2.77
N LYS A 58 -13.60 -22.99 -2.81
CA LYS A 58 -14.38 -22.68 -1.60
C LYS A 58 -14.49 -23.90 -0.66
N ASP A 59 -14.55 -25.10 -1.23
CA ASP A 59 -14.64 -26.36 -0.47
C ASP A 59 -13.37 -26.62 0.35
N VAL A 60 -12.20 -26.32 -0.24
CA VAL A 60 -10.91 -26.44 0.44
C VAL A 60 -10.80 -25.38 1.54
N ILE A 61 -11.23 -24.14 1.27
CA ILE A 61 -11.25 -23.07 2.29
C ILE A 61 -12.19 -23.41 3.45
N ALA A 62 -13.33 -24.06 3.18
CA ALA A 62 -14.27 -24.48 4.21
C ALA A 62 -13.64 -25.55 5.12
N ALA A 63 -12.93 -26.52 4.53
CA ALA A 63 -12.26 -27.62 5.22
C ALA A 63 -10.95 -27.23 5.94
N LEU A 64 -10.39 -26.05 5.67
CA LEU A 64 -9.17 -25.57 6.33
C LEU A 64 -9.40 -25.27 7.82
N ASP A 65 -8.34 -25.44 8.61
CA ASP A 65 -8.29 -25.02 10.01
C ASP A 65 -8.40 -23.48 10.12
N PRO A 66 -9.04 -22.90 11.16
CA PRO A 66 -9.09 -21.45 11.38
C PRO A 66 -7.71 -20.75 11.30
N ASP A 67 -6.65 -21.39 11.79
CA ASP A 67 -5.30 -20.83 11.73
C ASP A 67 -4.77 -20.79 10.28
N ALA A 68 -5.01 -21.86 9.52
CA ALA A 68 -4.64 -21.93 8.11
C ALA A 68 -5.41 -20.91 7.25
N LYS A 69 -6.70 -20.65 7.56
CA LYS A 69 -7.48 -19.58 6.89
C LYS A 69 -6.89 -18.21 7.18
N THR A 70 -6.39 -18.00 8.40
CA THR A 70 -5.78 -16.75 8.80
C THR A 70 -4.45 -16.51 8.09
N GLU A 71 -3.59 -17.52 8.04
CA GLU A 71 -2.30 -17.42 7.36
C GLU A 71 -2.47 -17.16 5.84
N LEU A 72 -3.50 -17.74 5.22
CA LEU A 72 -3.79 -17.59 3.79
C LEU A 72 -3.98 -16.13 3.35
N TRP A 73 -4.62 -15.27 4.14
CA TRP A 73 -4.72 -13.84 3.83
C TRP A 73 -3.53 -13.03 4.35
N GLN A 74 -2.94 -13.43 5.49
CA GLN A 74 -1.80 -12.72 6.07
C GLN A 74 -0.57 -12.76 5.17
N VAL A 75 -0.26 -13.89 4.55
CA VAL A 75 0.88 -14.01 3.64
C VAL A 75 0.74 -13.04 2.44
N ARG A 76 -0.47 -12.91 1.88
CA ARG A 76 -0.76 -11.94 0.80
C ARG A 76 -0.58 -10.49 1.26
N MET A 77 -1.03 -10.17 2.47
CA MET A 77 -0.84 -8.85 3.05
C MET A 77 0.64 -8.54 3.28
N ARG A 78 1.43 -9.50 3.78
CA ARG A 78 2.88 -9.37 3.98
C ARG A 78 3.60 -9.09 2.65
N GLU A 79 3.24 -9.81 1.58
CA GLU A 79 3.79 -9.57 0.24
C GLU A 79 3.50 -8.13 -0.25
N LEU A 80 2.24 -7.69 -0.16
CA LEU A 80 1.85 -6.34 -0.57
C LEU A 80 2.58 -5.26 0.24
N SER A 81 2.64 -5.41 1.56
CA SER A 81 3.35 -4.49 2.44
C SER A 81 4.86 -4.46 2.16
N GLY A 82 5.48 -5.61 1.88
CA GLY A 82 6.88 -5.70 1.49
C GLY A 82 7.16 -4.99 0.17
N ALA A 83 6.31 -5.22 -0.85
CA ALA A 83 6.42 -4.56 -2.15
C ALA A 83 6.30 -3.02 -2.01
N ILE A 84 5.35 -2.53 -1.20
CA ILE A 84 5.18 -1.11 -0.93
C ILE A 84 6.41 -0.55 -0.20
N ALA A 85 6.95 -1.27 0.80
CA ALA A 85 8.12 -0.82 1.55
C ALA A 85 9.37 -0.68 0.65
N VAL A 86 9.64 -1.66 -0.21
CA VAL A 86 10.75 -1.59 -1.18
C VAL A 86 10.54 -0.45 -2.18
N SER A 87 9.31 -0.28 -2.66
CA SER A 87 8.95 0.84 -3.57
C SER A 87 9.16 2.19 -2.90
N ALA A 88 8.83 2.33 -1.62
CA ALA A 88 9.03 3.56 -0.86
C ALA A 88 10.53 3.89 -0.68
N LEU A 89 11.37 2.89 -0.40
CA LEU A 89 12.83 3.09 -0.33
C LEU A 89 13.40 3.56 -1.68
N PHE A 90 12.95 2.96 -2.78
CA PHE A 90 13.32 3.39 -4.13
C PHE A 90 12.89 4.84 -4.41
N GLN A 91 11.67 5.21 -4.00
CA GLN A 91 11.16 6.57 -4.13
C GLN A 91 11.98 7.58 -3.31
N VAL A 92 12.36 7.24 -2.07
CA VAL A 92 13.22 8.09 -1.23
C VAL A 92 14.59 8.29 -1.87
N PHE A 93 15.19 7.22 -2.42
CA PHE A 93 16.45 7.31 -3.15
C PHE A 93 16.36 8.24 -4.36
N ILE A 94 15.35 8.07 -5.21
CA ILE A 94 15.12 8.95 -6.37
C ILE A 94 14.86 10.40 -5.94
N GLY A 95 14.08 10.60 -4.87
CA GLY A 95 13.82 11.93 -4.29
C GLY A 95 15.11 12.62 -3.83
N TYR A 96 15.96 11.88 -3.11
CA TYR A 96 17.23 12.39 -2.57
C TYR A 96 18.23 12.76 -3.68
N THR A 97 18.30 12.00 -4.77
CA THR A 97 19.18 12.30 -5.91
C THR A 97 18.75 13.54 -6.72
N GLY A 98 17.56 14.09 -6.48
CA GLY A 98 17.01 15.23 -7.22
C GLY A 98 16.54 14.90 -8.64
N LEU A 99 16.51 13.61 -9.03
CA LEU A 99 16.10 13.16 -10.35
C LEU A 99 14.63 13.51 -10.65
N VAL A 100 13.77 13.54 -9.63
CA VAL A 100 12.36 13.96 -9.74
C VAL A 100 12.24 15.34 -10.40
N GLY A 101 13.10 16.29 -10.03
CA GLY A 101 13.07 17.64 -10.60
C GLY A 101 13.44 17.69 -12.09
N LYS A 102 14.28 16.76 -12.56
CA LYS A 102 14.59 16.61 -14.00
C LYS A 102 13.43 15.95 -14.75
N LEU A 103 12.81 14.94 -14.17
CA LEU A 103 11.66 14.24 -14.76
C LEU A 103 10.44 15.16 -14.92
N LEU A 104 10.17 16.02 -13.94
CA LEU A 104 9.05 16.98 -14.00
C LEU A 104 9.20 18.03 -15.12
N LYS A 105 10.40 18.22 -15.71
CA LYS A 105 10.55 19.05 -16.92
C LYS A 105 10.04 18.36 -18.19
N ILE A 106 9.96 17.03 -18.18
CA ILE A 106 9.53 16.21 -19.31
C ILE A 106 8.04 15.85 -19.16
N ILE A 107 7.60 15.56 -17.93
CA ILE A 107 6.21 15.21 -17.61
C ILE A 107 5.38 16.50 -17.56
N THR A 108 4.62 16.77 -18.62
CA THR A 108 3.73 17.93 -18.69
C THR A 108 2.38 17.64 -18.01
N PRO A 109 1.63 18.67 -17.56
CA PRO A 109 0.32 18.48 -16.92
C PRO A 109 -0.68 17.65 -17.74
N LEU A 110 -0.59 17.71 -19.08
CA LEU A 110 -1.40 16.91 -20.00
C LEU A 110 -1.19 15.40 -19.85
N THR A 111 0.00 14.98 -19.41
CA THR A 111 0.32 13.56 -19.17
C THR A 111 -0.08 13.08 -17.78
N ILE A 112 -0.21 13.98 -16.80
CA ILE A 112 -0.52 13.65 -15.40
C ILE A 112 -2.01 13.38 -15.22
N VAL A 113 -2.86 14.15 -15.90
CA VAL A 113 -4.30 13.96 -15.93
C VAL A 113 -4.73 13.82 -17.38
N PRO A 114 -4.58 12.63 -18.00
CA PRO A 114 -5.18 12.39 -19.29
C PRO A 114 -6.71 12.37 -19.11
N THR A 115 -7.40 13.31 -19.76
CA THR A 115 -8.86 13.34 -19.88
C THR A 115 -9.39 12.16 -20.65
#